data_AF-A0A3A4XJG1-F1
#
_entry.id   AF-A0A3A4XJG1-F1
#
_cell.length_a   1.000
_cell.length_b   1.000
_cell.length_c   1.000
_cell.angle_alpha   90.00
_cell.angle_beta   90.00
_cell.angle_gamma   90.00
#
_symmetry.space_group_name_H-M   'P 1'
#
loop_
_entity.id
_entity.type
_entity.pdbx_description
1 polymer ?
#
loop_
_entity_poly.entity_id
_entity_poly.type
_entity_poly.pdbx_seq_one_letter_code
_entity_poly.pdbx_strand_id
1 'polypeptide(L)'
;MSTTNIFTSRSFLELLQQERARVHRNGQQFSLILFRLAEHADLSAVVHPIMLPAILKRIRKIDQVGLYDEKHIGLLLPHTARDGARKVAGDLYQIQPIASNIAGCEFYMYP
;
A
#
# COMPACT_ATOMS: atom_id res chain seq x y z
N MET A 1 -6.96 -9.83 20.08
CA MET A 1 -7.21 -8.94 18.91
C MET A 1 -5.89 -8.27 18.58
N SER A 2 -5.14 -8.77 17.60
CA SER A 2 -3.91 -8.11 17.18
C SER A 2 -4.28 -6.87 16.39
N THR A 3 -3.93 -5.70 16.92
CA THR A 3 -3.99 -4.41 16.23
C THR A 3 -3.02 -4.47 15.04
N THR A 4 -3.52 -4.87 13.86
CA THR A 4 -2.70 -4.79 12.64
C THR A 4 -2.52 -3.31 12.32
N ASN A 5 -1.32 -2.81 12.57
CA ASN A 5 -0.98 -1.40 12.48
C ASN A 5 -0.38 -1.10 11.10
N ILE A 6 -0.71 0.06 10.53
CA ILE A 6 0.00 0.59 9.35
C ILE A 6 1.44 0.94 9.74
N PHE A 7 2.42 0.67 8.86
CA PHE A 7 3.79 1.09 9.13
C PHE A 7 3.93 2.62 9.09
N THR A 8 4.71 3.16 10.02
CA THR A 8 5.14 4.56 9.96
C THR A 8 5.94 4.82 8.69
N SER A 9 6.08 6.09 8.28
CA SER A 9 6.84 6.43 7.07
C SER A 9 8.26 5.87 7.10
N ARG A 10 8.97 6.04 8.22
CA ARG A 10 10.32 5.47 8.39
C ARG A 10 10.34 3.95 8.21
N SER A 11 9.49 3.22 8.94
CA SER A 11 9.49 1.75 8.89
C SER A 11 9.06 1.22 7.52
N PHE A 12 8.13 1.89 6.85
CA PHE A 12 7.69 1.51 5.51
C PHE A 12 8.80 1.72 4.47
N LEU A 13 9.52 2.84 4.55
CA LEU A 13 10.68 3.09 3.67
C LEU A 13 11.80 2.08 3.93
N GLU A 14 12.03 1.67 5.18
CA GLU A 14 12.96 0.59 5.52
C GLU A 14 12.54 -0.74 4.87
N LEU A 15 11.26 -1.11 4.93
CA LEU A 15 10.72 -2.30 4.24
C LEU A 15 10.89 -2.21 2.71
N LEU A 16 10.69 -1.03 2.12
CA LEU A 16 10.90 -0.82 0.69
C LEU A 16 12.37 -1.05 0.29
N GLN A 17 13.33 -0.56 1.07
CA GLN A 17 14.75 -0.83 0.82
C GLN A 17 15.11 -2.30 0.99
N GLN A 18 14.53 -2.97 2.00
CA GLN A 18 14.71 -4.42 2.18
C GLN A 18 14.19 -5.20 0.98
N GLU A 19 13.03 -4.84 0.44
CA GLU A 19 12.47 -5.54 -0.73
C GLU A 19 13.31 -5.29 -1.98
N ARG A 20 13.83 -4.07 -2.19
CA ARG A 20 14.83 -3.82 -3.26
C ARG A 20 16.06 -4.71 -3.13
N ALA A 21 16.60 -4.87 -1.92
CA ALA A 21 17.72 -5.76 -1.67
C ALA A 21 17.37 -7.24 -1.94
N ARG A 22 16.13 -7.67 -1.67
CA ARG A 22 15.64 -9.01 -2.03
C ARG A 22 15.62 -9.21 -3.53
N VAL A 23 15.11 -8.23 -4.30
CA VAL A 23 15.12 -8.29 -5.77
C VAL A 23 16.54 -8.42 -6.29
N HIS A 24 17.49 -7.64 -5.78
CA HIS A 24 18.90 -7.79 -6.17
C HIS A 24 19.47 -9.18 -5.88
N ARG A 25 18.96 -9.88 -4.86
CA ARG A 25 19.41 -11.23 -4.49
C ARG A 25 18.76 -12.33 -5.33
N ASN A 26 17.49 -12.21 -5.71
CA ASN A 26 16.71 -13.30 -6.29
C ASN A 26 16.07 -13.00 -7.66
N GLY A 27 16.16 -11.77 -8.15
CA GLY A 27 15.58 -11.30 -9.42
C GLY A 27 14.06 -11.26 -9.44
N GLN A 28 13.39 -11.40 -8.30
CA GLN A 28 11.94 -11.42 -8.24
C GLN A 28 11.39 -10.00 -8.03
N GLN A 29 10.79 -9.44 -9.08
CA GLN A 29 10.21 -8.10 -9.07
C GLN A 29 9.16 -7.88 -7.96
N PHE A 30 8.96 -6.61 -7.60
CA PHE A 30 7.81 -6.16 -6.80
C PHE A 30 7.13 -4.94 -7.43
N SER A 31 5.89 -4.69 -7.00
CA SER A 31 5.16 -3.45 -7.31
C SER A 31 4.92 -2.65 -6.03
N LEU A 32 4.94 -1.32 -6.17
CA LEU A 32 4.51 -0.39 -5.13
C LEU A 32 3.31 0.40 -5.67
N ILE A 33 2.21 0.39 -4.94
CA ILE A 33 1.05 1.25 -5.21
C ILE A 33 1.09 2.39 -4.21
N LEU A 34 1.00 3.64 -4.68
CA LEU A 34 0.82 4.80 -3.82
C LEU A 34 -0.59 5.34 -4.00
N PHE A 35 -1.38 5.31 -2.93
CA PHE A 35 -2.67 5.96 -2.86
C PHE A 35 -2.50 7.35 -2.27
N ARG A 36 -2.77 8.38 -3.07
CA ARG A 36 -2.78 9.76 -2.61
C ARG A 36 -4.07 10.03 -1.86
N LEU A 37 -3.97 10.44 -0.60
CA LEU A 37 -5.09 10.82 0.23
C LEU A 37 -5.78 12.07 -0.33
N ALA A 38 -7.10 12.13 -0.22
CA ALA A 38 -7.85 13.35 -0.49
C ALA A 38 -7.53 14.42 0.56
N GLU A 39 -7.63 15.71 0.20
CA GLU A 39 -7.25 16.82 1.09
C GLU A 39 -8.00 16.84 2.43
N HIS A 40 -9.22 16.29 2.46
CA HIS A 40 -10.06 16.20 3.66
C HIS A 40 -9.82 14.92 4.48
N ALA A 41 -8.98 13.99 4.00
CA ALA A 41 -8.75 12.72 4.67
C ALA A 41 -7.68 12.89 5.76
N ASP A 42 -8.11 12.83 7.02
CA ASP A 42 -7.18 12.74 8.15
C ASP A 42 -6.67 11.30 8.29
N LEU A 43 -5.35 11.19 8.31
CA LEU A 43 -4.59 9.97 8.39
C LEU A 43 -4.94 9.13 9.63
N SER A 44 -5.16 9.77 10.78
CA SER A 44 -5.54 9.10 12.03
C SER A 44 -7.03 8.73 12.09
N ALA A 45 -7.90 9.57 11.50
CA ALA A 45 -9.35 9.40 11.60
C ALA A 45 -9.96 8.54 10.48
N VAL A 46 -9.30 8.45 9.32
CA VAL A 46 -9.82 7.75 8.13
C VAL A 46 -9.00 6.50 7.80
N VAL A 47 -7.67 6.60 7.80
CA VAL A 47 -6.83 5.49 7.30
C VAL A 47 -6.89 4.30 8.24
N HIS A 48 -6.71 4.52 9.55
CA HIS A 48 -6.70 3.45 10.54
C HIS A 48 -8.04 2.73 10.74
N PRO A 49 -9.15 3.42 11.03
CA PRO A 49 -10.39 2.72 11.36
C PRO A 49 -11.15 2.20 10.14
N ILE A 50 -10.96 2.81 8.97
CA ILE A 50 -11.86 2.61 7.83
C ILE A 50 -11.14 1.97 6.64
N MET A 51 -10.04 2.56 6.17
CA MET A 51 -9.36 2.06 4.96
C MET A 51 -8.52 0.81 5.24
N LEU A 52 -7.77 0.80 6.34
CA LEU A 52 -6.83 -0.26 6.66
C LEU A 52 -7.49 -1.64 6.76
N PRO A 53 -8.66 -1.85 7.42
CA PRO A 53 -9.33 -3.14 7.42
C PRO A 53 -9.73 -3.63 6.02
N ALA A 54 -10.16 -2.73 5.14
CA ALA A 54 -10.51 -3.05 3.76
C ALA A 54 -9.27 -3.46 2.94
N ILE A 55 -8.16 -2.73 3.10
CA ILE A 55 -6.89 -3.04 2.47
C ILE A 55 -6.38 -4.41 2.92
N LEU A 56 -6.31 -4.64 4.23
CA LEU A 56 -5.80 -5.89 4.81
C LEU A 56 -6.62 -7.12 4.42
N LYS A 57 -7.93 -6.99 4.19
CA LYS A 57 -8.78 -8.08 3.67
C LYS A 57 -8.46 -8.45 2.22
N ARG A 58 -7.94 -7.50 1.44
CA ARG A 58 -7.70 -7.68 0.00
C ARG A 58 -6.27 -8.08 -0.33
N ILE A 59 -5.28 -7.61 0.44
CA ILE A 59 -3.87 -7.92 0.20
C ILE A 59 -3.46 -9.26 0.82
N ARG A 60 -2.34 -9.82 0.36
CA ARG A 60 -1.79 -11.08 0.87
C ARG A 60 -1.01 -10.83 2.16
N LYS A 61 -0.75 -11.89 2.93
CA LYS A 61 0.02 -11.83 4.18
C LYS A 61 1.44 -11.26 4.02
N ILE A 62 2.05 -11.41 2.83
CA ILE A 62 3.41 -10.92 2.54
C ILE A 62 3.42 -9.47 2.06
N ASP A 63 2.27 -8.94 1.66
CA ASP A 63 2.12 -7.55 1.25
C ASP A 63 2.19 -6.66 2.49
N GLN A 64 2.75 -5.46 2.34
CA GLN A 64 2.91 -4.50 3.44
C GLN A 64 2.16 -3.21 3.13
N VAL A 65 1.60 -2.60 4.16
CA VAL A 65 0.91 -1.30 4.07
C VAL A 65 1.54 -0.31 5.03
N GLY A 66 1.87 0.87 4.53
CA GLY A 66 2.54 1.89 5.33
C GLY A 66 2.31 3.29 4.78
N LEU A 67 2.75 4.28 5.53
CA LEU A 67 2.84 5.65 5.03
C LEU A 67 4.08 5.73 4.14
N TYR A 68 3.95 6.29 2.95
CA TYR A 68 5.11 6.60 2.13
C TYR A 68 5.63 8.00 2.49
N ASP A 69 4.72 8.96 2.52
CA ASP A 69 4.93 10.33 2.99
C ASP A 69 3.64 10.85 3.68
N GLU A 70 3.53 12.15 3.90
CA GLU A 70 2.39 12.80 4.55
C GLU A 70 1.07 12.67 3.79
N LYS A 71 1.11 12.42 2.47
CA LYS A 71 -0.06 12.39 1.58
C LYS A 71 -0.30 11.04 0.94
N HIS A 72 0.59 10.07 1.11
CA HIS A 72 0.51 8.79 0.42
C HIS A 72 0.52 7.59 1.38
N ILE A 73 -0.45 6.70 1.18
CA ILE A 73 -0.38 5.33 1.68
C ILE A 73 0.29 4.47 0.62
N GLY A 74 1.35 3.77 0.99
CA GLY A 74 2.01 2.78 0.16
C GLY A 74 1.52 1.36 0.43
N LEU A 75 1.28 0.61 -0.64
CA LEU A 75 1.13 -0.85 -0.62
C LEU A 75 2.34 -1.45 -1.34
N LEU A 76 3.20 -2.12 -0.59
CA LEU A 76 4.34 -2.88 -1.10
C LEU A 76 3.88 -4.31 -1.40
N LEU A 77 3.96 -4.72 -2.66
CA LEU A 77 3.46 -6.00 -3.17
C LEU A 77 4.63 -6.85 -3.72
N PRO A 78 5.30 -7.65 -2.87
CA PRO A 78 6.34 -8.57 -3.33
C PRO A 78 5.83 -9.55 -4.40
N HIS A 79 6.70 -9.94 -5.32
CA HIS A 79 6.40 -10.92 -6.38
C HIS A 79 5.17 -10.58 -7.23
N THR A 80 4.88 -9.29 -7.40
CA THR A 80 3.69 -8.81 -8.07
C THR A 80 4.08 -7.91 -9.25
N ALA A 81 3.65 -8.30 -10.45
CA ALA A 81 3.78 -7.50 -11.66
C ALA A 81 2.71 -6.40 -11.73
N ARG A 82 2.89 -5.44 -12.66
CA ARG A 82 1.97 -4.31 -12.89
C ARG A 82 0.50 -4.72 -12.95
N ASP A 83 0.18 -5.78 -13.69
CA ASP A 83 -1.22 -6.19 -13.88
C ASP A 83 -1.83 -6.71 -12.58
N GLY A 84 -1.04 -7.42 -11.76
CA GLY A 84 -1.43 -7.82 -10.42
C GLY A 84 -1.68 -6.62 -9.51
N ALA A 85 -0.80 -5.62 -9.56
CA ALA A 85 -0.96 -4.38 -8.79
C ALA A 85 -2.20 -3.59 -9.23
N ARG A 86 -2.45 -3.47 -10.54
CA ARG A 86 -3.66 -2.83 -11.09
C ARG A 86 -4.92 -3.55 -10.66
N LYS A 87 -4.91 -4.88 -10.63
CA LYS A 87 -6.04 -5.67 -10.13
C LYS A 87 -6.29 -5.42 -8.64
N VAL A 88 -5.24 -5.37 -7.82
CA VAL A 88 -5.36 -5.01 -6.38
C VAL A 88 -5.97 -3.63 -6.22
N ALA A 89 -5.46 -2.62 -6.92
CA ALA A 89 -6.02 -1.26 -6.85
C ALA A 89 -7.47 -1.21 -7.33
N GLY A 90 -7.79 -1.85 -8.45
CA GLY A 90 -9.14 -1.89 -9.00
C GLY A 90 -10.16 -2.49 -8.02
N ASP A 91 -9.81 -3.59 -7.37
CA ASP A 91 -10.67 -4.23 -6.36
C ASP A 91 -10.83 -3.34 -5.11
N LEU A 92 -9.77 -2.65 -4.69
CA LEU A 92 -9.83 -1.70 -3.58
C LEU A 92 -10.71 -0.48 -3.91
N TYR A 93 -10.69 0.00 -5.16
CA TYR A 93 -11.54 1.10 -5.62
C TYR A 93 -13.04 0.77 -5.62
N GLN A 94 -13.42 -0.51 -5.65
CA GLN A 94 -14.83 -0.91 -5.48
C GLN A 94 -15.31 -0.77 -4.03
N ILE A 95 -14.40 -0.51 -3.09
CA ILE A 95 -14.71 -0.38 -1.67
C ILE A 95 -14.95 1.11 -1.37
N GLN A 96 -16.21 1.48 -1.09
CA GLN A 96 -16.64 2.89 -0.98
C GLN A 96 -15.78 3.75 -0.04
N PRO A 97 -15.34 3.26 1.14
CA PRO A 97 -14.47 4.06 1.99
C PRO A 97 -13.07 4.34 1.40
N ILE A 98 -12.58 3.47 0.53
CA ILE A 98 -11.31 3.68 -0.18
C ILE A 98 -11.53 4.70 -1.31
N ALA A 99 -12.57 4.49 -2.13
CA ALA A 99 -12.89 5.37 -3.25
C ALA A 99 -13.14 6.82 -2.83
N SER A 100 -13.75 7.03 -1.66
CA SER A 100 -14.13 8.37 -1.19
C SER A 100 -12.96 9.18 -0.61
N ASN A 101 -11.87 8.51 -0.20
CA ASN A 101 -10.77 9.13 0.56
C ASN A 101 -9.45 9.17 -0.21
N ILE A 102 -9.44 8.72 -1.48
CA ILE A 102 -8.25 8.70 -2.34
C ILE A 102 -8.45 9.64 -3.51
N ALA A 103 -7.52 10.57 -3.70
CA ALA A 103 -7.50 11.54 -4.79
C ALA A 103 -6.57 11.13 -5.95
N GLY A 104 -5.89 9.99 -5.87
CA GLY A 104 -5.04 9.48 -6.95
C GLY A 104 -4.40 8.15 -6.61
N CYS A 105 -3.96 7.42 -7.64
CA CYS A 105 -3.24 6.17 -7.49
C CYS A 105 -2.08 6.11 -8.49
N GLU A 106 -0.88 5.84 -7.98
CA GLU A 106 0.34 5.71 -8.75
C GLU A 106 0.88 4.28 -8.64
N PHE A 107 1.55 3.81 -9.68
CA PHE A 107 2.09 2.46 -9.76
C PHE A 107 3.56 2.48 -10.13
N TYR A 108 4.39 1.96 -9.24
CA TYR A 108 5.82 1.80 -9.45
C TYR A 108 6.17 0.31 -9.52
N MET A 109 7.14 -0.04 -10.36
CA MET A 109 7.69 -1.38 -10.46
C MET A 109 9.19 -1.34 -10.26
N TYR A 110 9.71 -2.35 -9.59
CA TYR A 110 11.14 -2.56 -9.43
C TYR A 110 11.52 -3.93 -10.00
N PRO A 111 12.27 -3.97 -11.12
CA PRO A 111 12.71 -5.21 -11.74
C PRO A 111 13.85 -5.89 -10.99
#